data_AF-A0A7V9HHM4-F1
#
_entry.id   AF-A0A7V9HHM4-F1
#
_cell.length_a   1.000
_cell.length_b   1.000
_cell.length_c   1.000
_cell.angle_alpha   90.00
_cell.angle_beta   90.00
_cell.angle_gamma   90.00
#
_symmetry.space_group_name_H-M   'P 1'
#
loop_
_entity.id
_entity.type
_entity.pdbx_description
1 polymer ?
#
loop_
_entity_poly.entity_id
_entity_poly.type
_entity_poly.pdbx_seq_one_letter_code
_entity_poly.pdbx_strand_id
1 'polypeptide(L)'
;MRQTRRAIALFLLVCSILVPLPVGARQAAANPFAELGLPELAVTITDTAIEGAPAERTAGRYVLAVTNDSTAGAPPVVSAGVGFLQPPEGMTAADLIAFFATMATGPDGGASPVASPGAAAEMEGPPPWYYEVPLAGGIYALPGETAYTVLDLAAGEWVLWAEDPTAPRPPVAITVTGEAPANQPVPEADVTITMTEMAFALDQPLAAGPQIIALTNEGQQPHFLVLATVPDGTTVDDVLQLSMTFMDPSATPPPNLSFEQMQDIANTADLSAGITNWFSVDLESGSYLLVCFVPDQETGIPHAMLGMIDVVTVP
;
A
#
# COMPACT_ATOMS: atom_id res chain seq x y z
N MET A 1 -11.33 -34.03 -22.28
CA MET A 1 -11.58 -32.87 -21.40
C MET A 1 -10.23 -32.26 -21.10
N ARG A 2 -9.85 -31.18 -21.79
CA ARG A 2 -8.61 -30.44 -21.51
C ARG A 2 -8.91 -29.55 -20.31
N GLN A 3 -8.25 -29.81 -19.18
CA GLN A 3 -8.16 -28.81 -18.11
C GLN A 3 -7.38 -27.63 -18.68
N THR A 4 -8.07 -26.54 -19.00
CA THR A 4 -7.47 -25.23 -19.22
C THR A 4 -6.80 -24.83 -17.91
N ARG A 5 -5.47 -24.82 -17.90
CA ARG A 5 -4.66 -24.30 -16.80
C ARG A 5 -4.79 -22.78 -16.84
N ARG A 6 -5.51 -22.21 -15.87
CA ARG A 6 -5.69 -20.76 -15.71
C ARG A 6 -4.47 -20.18 -15.00
N ALA A 7 -4.12 -18.95 -15.35
CA ALA A 7 -2.99 -18.22 -14.78
C ALA A 7 -3.52 -17.32 -13.65
N ILE A 8 -2.92 -17.44 -12.47
CA ILE A 8 -3.22 -16.59 -11.30
C ILE A 8 -2.62 -15.21 -11.57
N ALA A 9 -3.45 -14.16 -11.53
CA ALA A 9 -3.04 -12.79 -11.78
C ALA A 9 -3.26 -11.94 -10.51
N LEU A 10 -2.24 -11.87 -9.65
CA LEU A 10 -2.28 -10.98 -8.48
C LEU A 10 -2.09 -9.53 -8.96
N PHE A 11 -3.13 -8.71 -8.83
CA PHE A 11 -3.09 -7.28 -9.14
C PHE A 11 -3.34 -6.49 -7.86
N LEU A 12 -2.28 -5.99 -7.23
CA LEU A 12 -2.38 -4.89 -6.26
C LEU A 12 -2.09 -3.63 -7.06
N LEU A 13 -3.17 -2.90 -7.36
CA LEU A 13 -3.24 -1.85 -8.37
C LEU A 13 -2.45 -0.61 -7.91
N VAL A 14 -1.33 -0.32 -8.58
CA VAL A 14 -0.66 0.99 -8.52
C VAL A 14 -1.05 1.81 -9.74
N CYS A 15 -1.74 2.91 -9.51
CA CYS A 15 -2.22 3.83 -10.55
C CYS A 15 -1.04 4.48 -11.29
N SER A 16 -0.91 4.16 -12.58
CA SER A 16 0.09 4.74 -13.50
C SER A 16 -0.60 5.69 -14.48
N ILE A 17 -0.29 6.99 -14.45
CA ILE A 17 0.03 8.00 -15.51
C ILE A 17 0.26 9.33 -14.71
N LEU A 18 0.92 10.42 -15.21
CA LEU A 18 0.77 11.89 -14.85
C LEU A 18 1.99 12.76 -14.48
N VAL A 19 1.99 14.04 -14.89
CA VAL A 19 3.03 15.11 -15.00
C VAL A 19 3.81 15.57 -13.71
N PRO A 20 5.09 16.07 -13.80
CA PRO A 20 5.98 16.35 -12.64
C PRO A 20 5.97 17.77 -12.07
N LEU A 21 6.39 17.89 -10.80
CA LEU A 21 6.92 19.10 -10.16
C LEU A 21 8.47 19.14 -10.15
N PRO A 22 9.11 20.32 -10.01
CA PRO A 22 10.57 20.45 -9.99
C PRO A 22 11.17 19.99 -8.65
N VAL A 23 12.19 19.13 -8.73
CA VAL A 23 12.97 18.64 -7.58
C VAL A 23 13.79 19.79 -6.99
N GLY A 24 13.29 20.37 -5.89
CA GLY A 24 14.04 21.27 -5.01
C GLY A 24 15.04 20.51 -4.13
N ALA A 25 16.05 21.21 -3.60
CA ALA A 25 17.08 20.62 -2.75
C ALA A 25 16.47 20.03 -1.46
N ARG A 26 16.74 18.73 -1.27
CA ARG A 26 16.18 17.80 -0.28
C ARG A 26 16.54 18.14 1.17
N GLN A 27 15.56 18.08 2.07
CA GLN A 27 15.77 17.90 3.51
C GLN A 27 14.94 16.69 3.94
N ALA A 28 15.57 15.66 4.50
CA ALA A 28 14.85 14.52 5.06
C ALA A 28 13.85 15.05 6.10
N ALA A 29 12.57 14.72 5.95
CA ALA A 29 11.57 15.06 6.95
C ALA A 29 12.00 14.45 8.30
N ALA A 30 11.93 15.24 9.36
CA ALA A 30 12.22 14.75 10.70
C ALA A 30 11.24 13.63 11.06
N ASN A 31 11.73 12.56 11.71
CA ASN A 31 10.88 11.47 12.16
C ASN A 31 9.81 12.02 13.14
N PRO A 32 8.51 11.98 12.77
CA PRO A 32 7.42 12.56 13.57
C PRO A 32 7.16 11.77 14.87
N PHE A 33 7.68 10.55 14.96
CA PHE A 33 7.52 9.64 16.10
C PHE A 33 8.76 9.56 16.99
N ALA A 34 9.80 10.38 16.74
CA ALA A 34 11.09 10.30 17.43
C ALA A 34 10.96 10.40 18.96
N GLU A 35 10.02 11.22 19.46
CA GLU A 35 9.81 11.43 20.89
C GLU A 35 9.19 10.23 21.61
N LEU A 36 8.62 9.26 20.88
CA LEU A 36 8.04 8.05 21.48
C LEU A 36 9.11 7.08 22.00
N GLY A 37 10.35 7.19 21.54
CA GLY A 37 11.44 6.28 21.93
C GLY A 37 11.24 4.83 21.46
N LEU A 38 10.38 4.62 20.46
CA LEU A 38 10.19 3.34 19.81
C LEU A 38 11.44 2.94 19.00
N PRO A 39 11.77 1.63 18.90
CA PRO A 39 12.85 1.18 18.04
C PRO A 39 12.53 1.48 16.56
N GLU A 40 13.53 1.96 15.82
CA GLU A 40 13.39 2.27 14.40
C GLU A 40 13.77 1.06 13.52
N LEU A 41 12.96 0.81 12.50
CA LEU A 41 13.23 -0.09 11.40
C LEU A 41 13.39 0.75 10.13
N ALA A 42 14.62 1.10 9.78
CA ALA A 42 14.92 1.88 8.58
C ALA A 42 15.12 0.99 7.36
N VAL A 43 14.39 1.27 6.29
CA VAL A 43 14.45 0.56 5.01
C VAL A 43 14.64 1.58 3.89
N THR A 44 15.54 1.28 2.95
CA THR A 44 15.74 2.08 1.74
C THR A 44 15.26 1.29 0.53
N ILE A 45 14.40 1.90 -0.27
CA ILE A 45 13.91 1.33 -1.52
C ILE A 45 14.69 1.95 -2.67
N THR A 46 15.43 1.12 -3.39
CA THR A 46 16.15 1.53 -4.61
C THR A 46 15.41 1.01 -5.83
N ASP A 47 15.92 1.29 -7.03
CA ASP A 47 15.35 0.75 -8.28
C ASP A 47 15.34 -0.79 -8.30
N THR A 48 16.23 -1.46 -7.55
CA THR A 48 16.46 -2.90 -7.68
C THR A 48 16.50 -3.66 -6.35
N ALA A 49 16.36 -2.99 -5.22
CA ALA A 49 16.47 -3.63 -3.92
C ALA A 49 15.62 -2.97 -2.83
N ILE A 50 15.37 -3.76 -1.79
CA ILE A 50 14.94 -3.33 -0.47
C ILE A 50 16.15 -3.50 0.45
N GLU A 51 16.71 -2.39 0.93
CA GLU A 51 17.94 -2.37 1.74
C GLU A 51 17.64 -1.97 3.19
N GLY A 52 18.54 -2.30 4.12
CA GLY A 52 18.43 -1.91 5.55
C GLY A 52 17.57 -2.84 6.41
N ALA A 53 16.74 -3.69 5.79
CA ALA A 53 15.98 -4.73 6.48
C ALA A 53 16.92 -5.68 7.26
N PRO A 54 16.77 -5.80 8.60
CA PRO A 54 17.58 -6.70 9.43
C PRO A 54 17.15 -8.15 9.24
N ALA A 55 18.08 -9.10 9.35
CA ALA A 55 17.72 -10.52 9.30
C ALA A 55 16.83 -10.95 10.49
N GLU A 56 17.03 -10.34 11.66
CA GLU A 56 16.30 -10.68 12.88
C GLU A 56 15.88 -9.44 13.68
N ARG A 57 14.70 -9.54 14.31
CA ARG A 57 14.14 -8.59 15.28
C ARG A 57 13.43 -9.30 16.42
N THR A 58 13.19 -8.59 17.51
CA THR A 58 12.27 -9.04 18.56
C THR A 58 10.84 -8.65 18.17
N ALA A 59 9.83 -9.32 18.71
CA ALA A 59 8.45 -8.84 18.57
C ALA A 59 8.28 -7.50 19.28
N GLY A 60 7.43 -6.62 18.74
CA GLY A 60 7.21 -5.29 19.28
C GLY A 60 6.68 -4.29 18.27
N ARG A 61 6.58 -3.05 18.74
CA ARG A 61 6.17 -1.87 18.00
C ARG A 61 7.38 -1.13 17.48
N TYR A 62 7.35 -0.77 16.22
CA TYR A 62 8.45 -0.14 15.52
C TYR A 62 7.99 1.14 14.84
N VAL A 63 8.89 2.12 14.77
CA VAL A 63 8.79 3.16 13.74
C VAL A 63 9.45 2.59 12.49
N LEU A 64 8.66 2.27 11.47
CA LEU A 64 9.17 1.96 10.14
C LEU A 64 9.46 3.27 9.42
N ALA A 65 10.72 3.47 9.03
CA ALA A 65 11.16 4.59 8.19
C ALA A 65 11.48 4.05 6.80
N VAL A 66 10.69 4.42 5.79
CA VAL A 66 10.87 4.01 4.40
C VAL A 66 11.42 5.17 3.61
N THR A 67 12.69 5.08 3.20
CA THR A 67 13.30 6.05 2.29
C THR A 67 13.20 5.54 0.86
N ASN A 68 12.58 6.32 -0.02
CA ASN A 68 12.55 5.99 -1.44
C ASN A 68 13.71 6.70 -2.16
N ASP A 69 14.76 5.95 -2.48
CA ASP A 69 15.91 6.39 -3.28
C ASP A 69 15.87 5.80 -4.70
N SER A 70 14.72 5.28 -5.14
CA SER A 70 14.55 4.87 -6.52
C SER A 70 14.62 6.10 -7.43
N THR A 71 15.06 5.89 -8.66
CA THR A 71 14.94 6.92 -9.69
C THR A 71 13.48 7.31 -9.82
N ALA A 72 13.20 8.61 -9.73
CA ALA A 72 11.90 9.11 -10.10
C ALA A 72 11.70 8.76 -11.58
N GLY A 73 10.76 7.86 -11.84
CA GLY A 73 10.36 7.51 -13.19
C GLY A 73 9.82 8.71 -13.95
N ALA A 74 9.54 8.51 -15.24
CA ALA A 74 8.69 9.47 -15.94
C ALA A 74 7.35 9.55 -15.18
N PRO A 75 6.84 10.76 -14.94
CA PRO A 75 5.64 10.95 -14.15
C PRO A 75 4.45 10.07 -14.63
N PRO A 76 3.67 9.46 -13.72
CA PRO A 76 3.56 9.79 -12.31
C PRO A 76 4.75 9.32 -11.53
N VAL A 77 5.07 10.16 -10.57
CA VAL A 77 6.01 9.85 -9.53
C VAL A 77 5.31 8.83 -8.62
N VAL A 78 5.49 7.55 -8.92
CA VAL A 78 4.94 6.47 -8.09
C VAL A 78 5.70 6.40 -6.77
N SER A 79 4.95 6.36 -5.68
CA SER A 79 5.53 6.03 -4.39
C SER A 79 6.09 4.60 -4.39
N ALA A 80 7.14 4.38 -3.60
CA ALA A 80 7.72 3.07 -3.38
C ALA A 80 7.83 2.80 -1.89
N GLY A 81 7.52 1.57 -1.52
CA GLY A 81 7.39 1.19 -0.13
C GLY A 81 7.49 -0.29 0.08
N VAL A 82 7.15 -0.67 1.31
CA VAL A 82 7.10 -2.07 1.73
C VAL A 82 5.90 -2.31 2.62
N GLY A 83 5.25 -3.44 2.37
CA GLY A 83 4.37 -4.12 3.31
C GLY A 83 5.06 -5.31 3.96
N PHE A 84 4.45 -5.83 5.02
CA PHE A 84 4.90 -7.02 5.72
C PHE A 84 3.80 -8.07 5.66
N LEU A 85 4.11 -9.24 5.07
CA LEU A 85 3.24 -10.42 5.19
C LEU A 85 3.97 -11.58 5.86
N GLN A 86 3.24 -12.39 6.63
CA GLN A 86 3.75 -13.70 7.03
C GLN A 86 3.51 -14.75 5.94
N PRO A 87 4.41 -15.74 5.80
CA PRO A 87 4.14 -16.92 4.99
C PRO A 87 2.89 -17.64 5.46
N PRO A 88 2.08 -18.20 4.54
CA PRO A 88 0.96 -19.04 4.92
C PRO A 88 1.42 -20.33 5.61
N GLU A 89 0.51 -20.96 6.36
CA GLU A 89 0.82 -22.20 7.06
C GLU A 89 1.43 -23.25 6.11
N GLY A 90 2.57 -23.80 6.51
CA GLY A 90 3.30 -24.80 5.72
C GLY A 90 4.26 -24.23 4.67
N MET A 91 4.39 -22.90 4.55
CA MET A 91 5.44 -22.25 3.77
C MET A 91 6.45 -21.56 4.69
N THR A 92 7.72 -21.60 4.32
CA THR A 92 8.75 -20.71 4.87
C THR A 92 8.75 -19.37 4.14
N ALA A 93 9.41 -18.35 4.69
CA ALA A 93 9.66 -17.09 3.97
C ALA A 93 10.37 -17.33 2.63
N ALA A 94 11.31 -18.28 2.58
CA ALA A 94 11.99 -18.63 1.33
C ALA A 94 11.03 -19.23 0.29
N ASP A 95 10.09 -20.07 0.71
CA ASP A 95 9.08 -20.66 -0.19
C ASP A 95 8.15 -19.57 -0.74
N LEU A 96 7.73 -18.64 0.11
CA LEU A 96 6.88 -17.51 -0.30
C LEU A 96 7.62 -16.56 -1.26
N ILE A 97 8.90 -16.27 -1.02
CA ILE A 97 9.73 -15.47 -1.93
C ILE A 97 9.87 -16.18 -3.29
N ALA A 98 10.07 -17.50 -3.29
CA ALA A 98 10.12 -18.28 -4.51
C ALA A 98 8.78 -18.24 -5.26
N PHE A 99 7.65 -18.29 -4.54
CA PHE A 99 6.33 -18.11 -5.11
C PHE A 99 6.18 -16.75 -5.81
N PHE A 100 6.57 -15.64 -5.17
CA PHE A 100 6.53 -14.32 -5.80
C PHE A 100 7.38 -14.24 -7.07
N ALA A 101 8.58 -14.83 -7.06
CA ALA A 101 9.44 -14.88 -8.24
C ALA A 101 8.76 -15.61 -9.42
N THR A 102 7.97 -16.66 -9.16
CA THR A 102 7.22 -17.34 -10.23
C THR A 102 6.12 -16.48 -10.84
N MET A 103 5.50 -15.59 -10.06
CA MET A 103 4.49 -14.65 -10.56
C MET A 103 5.10 -13.55 -11.42
N ALA A 104 6.30 -13.07 -11.07
CA ALA A 104 7.03 -12.07 -11.83
C ALA A 104 7.36 -12.52 -13.27
N THR A 105 7.73 -13.80 -13.43
CA THR A 105 8.25 -14.36 -14.69
C THR A 105 7.23 -15.09 -15.55
N GLY A 106 5.94 -15.08 -15.18
CA GLY A 106 4.87 -15.81 -15.87
C GLY A 106 5.09 -17.34 -15.93
N PRO A 107 4.08 -18.12 -16.37
CA PRO A 107 4.16 -19.59 -16.39
C PRO A 107 5.17 -20.16 -17.41
N ASP A 108 5.57 -19.37 -18.41
CA ASP A 108 6.51 -19.77 -19.47
C ASP A 108 7.92 -19.15 -19.31
N GLY A 109 8.21 -18.47 -18.19
CA GLY A 109 9.51 -17.83 -17.94
C GLY A 109 9.75 -16.54 -18.74
N GLY A 110 8.70 -15.97 -19.35
CA GLY A 110 8.71 -14.64 -19.98
C GLY A 110 7.91 -13.64 -19.14
N ALA A 111 8.24 -12.35 -19.20
CA ALA A 111 7.58 -11.29 -18.42
C ALA A 111 6.05 -11.47 -18.37
N SER A 112 5.48 -11.43 -17.17
CA SER A 112 4.06 -11.68 -16.93
C SER A 112 3.16 -10.81 -17.83
N PRO A 113 2.06 -11.32 -18.41
CA PRO A 113 1.12 -10.53 -19.22
C PRO A 113 0.45 -9.38 -18.43
N VAL A 114 0.66 -9.34 -17.11
CA VAL A 114 0.32 -8.27 -16.17
C VAL A 114 0.84 -6.89 -16.61
N ALA A 115 1.82 -6.84 -17.52
CA ALA A 115 2.37 -5.59 -18.07
C ALA A 115 1.60 -5.00 -19.30
N SER A 116 0.45 -5.55 -19.71
CA SER A 116 -0.27 -5.08 -20.91
C SER A 116 -1.69 -4.58 -20.60
N PRO A 117 -2.05 -3.34 -21.00
CA PRO A 117 -3.44 -2.87 -20.99
C PRO A 117 -4.32 -3.82 -21.81
N GLY A 118 -5.35 -4.40 -21.19
CA GLY A 118 -6.27 -5.37 -21.83
C GLY A 118 -6.14 -6.83 -21.38
N ALA A 119 -5.27 -7.16 -20.42
CA ALA A 119 -5.20 -8.50 -19.81
C ALA A 119 -6.30 -8.80 -18.78
N ALA A 120 -7.18 -7.82 -18.48
CA ALA A 120 -8.20 -7.86 -17.43
C ALA A 120 -9.35 -8.87 -17.65
N ALA A 121 -9.33 -9.67 -18.71
CA ALA A 121 -10.45 -10.53 -19.08
C ALA A 121 -10.65 -11.77 -18.17
N GLU A 122 -9.68 -12.12 -17.31
CA GLU A 122 -9.85 -13.16 -16.29
C GLU A 122 -9.15 -12.71 -14.98
N MET A 123 -9.81 -11.87 -14.18
CA MET A 123 -9.34 -11.50 -12.83
C MET A 123 -9.48 -12.69 -11.88
N GLU A 124 -8.47 -13.58 -11.82
CA GLU A 124 -8.28 -14.41 -10.64
C GLU A 124 -7.66 -13.53 -9.56
N GLY A 125 -8.38 -13.25 -8.48
CA GLY A 125 -7.88 -12.47 -7.33
C GLY A 125 -6.64 -13.09 -6.69
N PRO A 126 -6.11 -12.49 -5.60
CA PRO A 126 -5.01 -13.07 -4.85
C PRO A 126 -5.29 -14.54 -4.49
N PRO A 127 -4.23 -15.36 -4.35
CA PRO A 127 -4.42 -16.73 -3.88
C PRO A 127 -5.15 -16.72 -2.52
N PRO A 128 -6.06 -17.66 -2.22
CA PRO A 128 -6.94 -17.59 -1.06
C PRO A 128 -6.23 -17.36 0.29
N TRP A 129 -5.00 -17.88 0.43
CA TRP A 129 -4.20 -17.72 1.64
C TRP A 129 -3.84 -16.26 1.95
N TYR A 130 -3.87 -15.35 0.96
CA TYR A 130 -3.62 -13.92 1.16
C TYR A 130 -4.60 -13.30 2.16
N TYR A 131 -5.87 -13.73 2.13
CA TYR A 131 -6.91 -13.24 3.04
C TYR A 131 -6.78 -13.81 4.46
N GLU A 132 -5.92 -14.82 4.65
CA GLU A 132 -5.78 -15.57 5.90
C GLU A 132 -4.46 -15.26 6.64
N VAL A 133 -3.45 -14.77 5.93
CA VAL A 133 -2.14 -14.47 6.52
C VAL A 133 -2.14 -13.12 7.24
N PRO A 134 -1.34 -12.98 8.31
CA PRO A 134 -1.07 -11.69 8.92
C PRO A 134 -0.37 -10.72 7.95
N LEU A 135 -0.96 -9.54 7.81
CA LEU A 135 -0.46 -8.38 7.06
C LEU A 135 -0.34 -7.22 8.06
N ALA A 136 0.89 -6.80 8.36
CA ALA A 136 1.13 -5.81 9.43
C ALA A 136 1.01 -4.36 8.95
N GLY A 137 0.63 -4.14 7.69
CA GLY A 137 0.73 -2.83 7.05
C GLY A 137 2.16 -2.49 6.65
N GLY A 138 2.45 -1.20 6.64
CA GLY A 138 3.61 -0.61 5.97
C GLY A 138 3.27 0.73 5.33
N ILE A 139 4.24 1.35 4.70
CA ILE A 139 4.10 2.69 4.12
C ILE A 139 4.95 2.83 2.85
N TYR A 140 4.49 3.72 1.96
CA TYR A 140 5.18 4.09 0.74
C TYR A 140 5.60 5.55 0.81
N ALA A 141 6.78 5.84 0.28
CA ALA A 141 7.34 7.18 0.19
C ALA A 141 7.42 7.64 -1.27
N LEU A 142 7.19 8.93 -1.52
CA LEU A 142 7.49 9.52 -2.82
C LEU A 142 9.00 9.47 -3.10
N PRO A 143 9.44 9.35 -4.37
CA PRO A 143 10.83 9.40 -4.77
C PRO A 143 11.59 10.60 -4.20
N GLY A 144 12.67 10.29 -3.48
CA GLY A 144 13.51 11.25 -2.79
C GLY A 144 13.04 11.63 -1.39
N GLU A 145 11.95 11.04 -0.90
CA GLU A 145 11.39 11.29 0.43
C GLU A 145 11.56 10.10 1.37
N THR A 146 11.30 10.36 2.66
CA THR A 146 11.17 9.34 3.69
C THR A 146 9.78 9.44 4.30
N ALA A 147 9.02 8.34 4.26
CA ALA A 147 7.75 8.21 4.94
C ALA A 147 7.93 7.39 6.23
N TYR A 148 7.11 7.70 7.23
CA TYR A 148 7.14 7.03 8.53
C TYR A 148 5.78 6.44 8.85
N THR A 149 5.78 5.20 9.35
CA THR A 149 4.61 4.60 9.99
C THR A 149 5.02 3.89 11.27
N VAL A 150 4.14 3.84 12.26
CA VAL A 150 4.26 2.97 13.43
C VAL A 150 3.44 1.71 13.17
N LEU A 151 4.06 0.55 13.35
CA LEU A 151 3.43 -0.75 13.17
C LEU A 151 3.89 -1.76 14.23
N ASP A 152 3.10 -2.81 14.39
CA ASP A 152 3.38 -3.91 15.32
C ASP A 152 3.81 -5.17 14.56
N LEU A 153 4.93 -5.78 14.96
CA LEU A 153 5.38 -7.08 14.45
C LEU A 153 5.31 -8.13 15.56
N ALA A 154 4.47 -9.14 15.36
CA ALA A 154 4.43 -10.35 16.18
C ALA A 154 5.58 -11.31 15.81
N ALA A 155 5.88 -12.26 16.71
CA ALA A 155 6.82 -13.33 16.40
C ALA A 155 6.39 -14.13 15.18
N GLY A 156 7.35 -14.49 14.34
CA GLY A 156 7.12 -15.22 13.10
C GLY A 156 8.14 -14.86 12.03
N GLU A 157 8.10 -15.58 10.92
CA GLU A 157 8.78 -15.18 9.70
C GLU A 157 7.93 -14.13 8.98
N TRP A 158 8.55 -13.04 8.54
CA TRP A 158 7.91 -11.99 7.77
C TRP A 158 8.66 -11.80 6.45
N VAL A 159 7.93 -11.44 5.40
CA VAL A 159 8.47 -11.03 4.11
C VAL A 159 8.12 -9.56 3.89
N LEU A 160 9.15 -8.74 3.68
CA LEU A 160 9.04 -7.35 3.25
C LEU A 160 9.02 -7.34 1.74
N TRP A 161 8.01 -6.70 1.17
CA TRP A 161 7.81 -6.70 -0.27
C TRP A 161 7.08 -5.44 -0.70
N ALA A 162 7.18 -5.09 -1.98
CA ALA A 162 6.59 -3.89 -2.54
C ALA A 162 5.10 -4.04 -2.93
N GLU A 163 4.44 -5.12 -2.50
CA GLU A 163 3.08 -5.53 -2.89
C GLU A 163 2.82 -5.66 -4.40
N ASP A 164 3.88 -5.56 -5.19
CA ASP A 164 3.88 -5.83 -6.61
C ASP A 164 4.88 -6.96 -6.87
N PRO A 165 4.41 -8.17 -7.21
CA PRO A 165 5.29 -9.29 -7.52
C PRO A 165 6.13 -9.06 -8.78
N THR A 166 5.76 -8.10 -9.63
CA THR A 166 6.52 -7.73 -10.84
C THR A 166 7.57 -6.67 -10.59
N ALA A 167 7.58 -6.06 -9.40
CA ALA A 167 8.58 -5.06 -9.04
C ALA A 167 9.99 -5.66 -9.14
N PRO A 168 10.97 -4.93 -9.70
CA PRO A 168 12.35 -5.39 -9.84
C PRO A 168 13.13 -5.41 -8.52
N ARG A 169 12.43 -5.55 -7.39
CA ARG A 169 12.93 -5.48 -6.02
C ARG A 169 12.60 -6.79 -5.32
N PRO A 170 13.55 -7.72 -5.22
CA PRO A 170 13.33 -9.00 -4.56
C PRO A 170 12.83 -8.78 -3.12
N PRO A 171 11.79 -9.50 -2.69
CA PRO A 171 11.33 -9.43 -1.30
C PRO A 171 12.42 -9.91 -0.31
N VAL A 172 12.37 -9.38 0.91
CA VAL A 172 13.37 -9.64 1.96
C VAL A 172 12.72 -10.31 3.16
N ALA A 173 13.28 -11.43 3.62
CA ALA A 173 12.81 -12.11 4.82
C ALA A 173 13.37 -11.46 6.11
N ILE A 174 12.54 -11.39 7.14
CA ILE A 174 12.92 -11.03 8.51
C ILE A 174 12.34 -12.06 9.47
N THR A 175 13.14 -12.55 10.42
CA THR A 175 12.66 -13.39 11.51
C THR A 175 12.40 -12.53 12.75
N VAL A 176 11.15 -12.52 13.23
CA VAL A 176 10.75 -11.82 14.45
C VAL A 176 10.60 -12.83 15.58
N THR A 177 11.25 -12.57 16.72
CA THR A 177 11.39 -13.53 17.83
C THR A 177 10.92 -12.97 19.18
N GLY A 178 10.60 -13.86 20.13
CA GLY A 178 10.20 -13.46 21.47
C GLY A 178 8.79 -12.85 21.53
N GLU A 179 8.43 -12.31 22.69
CA GLU A 179 7.12 -11.69 22.91
C GLU A 179 7.23 -10.17 22.87
N ALA A 180 6.21 -9.51 22.32
CA ALA A 180 6.15 -8.06 22.33
C ALA A 180 6.08 -7.54 23.78
N PRO A 181 6.79 -6.44 24.12
CA PRO A 181 6.65 -5.83 25.44
C PRO A 181 5.18 -5.48 25.72
N ALA A 182 4.71 -5.79 26.94
CA ALA A 182 3.31 -5.56 27.31
C ALA A 182 2.92 -4.07 27.33
N ASN A 183 3.88 -3.19 27.61
CA ASN A 183 3.69 -1.73 27.62
C ASN A 183 4.60 -1.11 26.57
N GLN A 184 4.00 -0.66 25.47
CA GLN A 184 4.71 0.04 24.41
C GLN A 184 4.05 1.41 24.20
N PRO A 185 4.84 2.46 23.92
CA PRO A 185 4.30 3.74 23.51
C PRO A 185 3.29 3.57 22.37
N VAL A 186 2.12 4.22 22.50
CA VAL A 186 1.11 4.31 21.43
C VAL A 186 1.17 5.73 20.91
N PRO A 187 1.30 5.96 19.60
CA PRO A 187 1.18 7.30 19.05
C PRO A 187 -0.17 7.91 19.40
N GLU A 188 -0.17 9.17 19.85
CA GLU A 188 -1.40 9.96 19.94
C GLU A 188 -1.79 10.36 18.51
N ALA A 189 -2.99 9.96 18.09
CA ALA A 189 -3.50 10.26 16.77
C ALA A 189 -4.36 11.52 16.81
N ASP A 190 -4.20 12.36 15.81
CA ASP A 190 -5.09 13.49 15.57
C ASP A 190 -6.39 12.99 14.95
N VAL A 191 -6.34 12.03 14.01
CA VAL A 191 -7.54 11.47 13.35
C VAL A 191 -7.45 9.95 13.31
N THR A 192 -8.57 9.29 13.55
CA THR A 192 -8.71 7.85 13.29
C THR A 192 -9.49 7.64 11.99
N ILE A 193 -8.86 6.94 11.05
CA ILE A 193 -9.53 6.39 9.87
C ILE A 193 -9.76 4.90 10.13
N THR A 194 -11.02 4.52 10.27
CA THR A 194 -11.42 3.12 10.37
C THR A 194 -11.79 2.60 8.98
N MET A 195 -11.09 1.56 8.53
CA MET A 195 -11.45 0.76 7.38
C MET A 195 -12.38 -0.36 7.84
N THR A 196 -13.56 -0.41 7.23
CA THR A 196 -14.51 -1.51 7.34
C THR A 196 -14.77 -2.05 5.94
N GLU A 197 -15.50 -3.17 5.81
CA GLU A 197 -15.59 -3.95 4.59
C GLU A 197 -15.58 -3.13 3.29
N MET A 198 -16.51 -2.21 3.09
CA MET A 198 -16.54 -1.40 1.86
C MET A 198 -16.59 0.11 2.15
N ALA A 199 -15.99 0.57 3.25
CA ALA A 199 -16.07 1.98 3.64
C ALA A 199 -14.89 2.45 4.50
N PHE A 200 -14.59 3.75 4.37
CA PHE A 200 -13.78 4.50 5.31
C PHE A 200 -14.71 5.28 6.27
N ALA A 201 -14.39 5.26 7.56
CA ALA A 201 -15.04 6.09 8.55
C ALA A 201 -14.00 6.93 9.28
N LEU A 202 -14.20 8.24 9.29
CA LEU A 202 -13.34 9.19 10.00
C LEU A 202 -14.02 9.59 11.31
N ASP A 203 -13.30 9.51 12.42
CA ASP A 203 -13.81 9.97 13.72
C ASP A 203 -13.98 11.50 13.78
N GLN A 204 -13.21 12.22 12.97
CA GLN A 204 -13.35 13.64 12.71
C GLN A 204 -12.77 14.03 11.33
N PRO A 205 -13.15 15.20 10.78
CA PRO A 205 -12.58 15.65 9.51
C PRO A 205 -11.06 15.80 9.57
N LEU A 206 -10.38 15.50 8.46
CA LEU A 206 -8.98 15.86 8.27
C LEU A 206 -8.81 17.38 8.33
N ALA A 207 -7.70 17.84 8.89
CA ALA A 207 -7.39 19.27 9.03
C ALA A 207 -6.22 19.68 8.14
N ALA A 208 -6.00 20.98 7.91
CA ALA A 208 -4.77 21.44 7.26
C ALA A 208 -3.60 21.43 8.27
N GLY A 209 -2.41 21.12 7.77
CA GLY A 209 -1.15 21.03 8.53
C GLY A 209 -0.77 19.60 8.93
N PRO A 210 0.33 19.46 9.70
CA PRO A 210 0.84 18.17 10.16
C PRO A 210 -0.15 17.47 11.08
N GLN A 211 -0.39 16.19 10.85
CA GLN A 211 -1.24 15.34 11.69
C GLN A 211 -0.83 13.87 11.64
N ILE A 212 -1.06 13.17 12.75
CA ILE A 212 -0.89 11.72 12.87
C ILE A 212 -2.24 11.06 12.64
N ILE A 213 -2.31 10.18 11.65
CA ILE A 213 -3.48 9.37 11.34
C ILE A 213 -3.29 7.97 11.95
N ALA A 214 -4.24 7.53 12.77
CA ALA A 214 -4.40 6.11 13.11
C ALA A 214 -5.30 5.44 12.06
N LEU A 215 -4.73 4.56 11.25
CA LEU A 215 -5.47 3.77 10.28
C LEU A 215 -5.71 2.37 10.85
N THR A 216 -6.97 2.04 11.14
CA THR A 216 -7.35 0.76 11.75
C THR A 216 -8.23 -0.03 10.81
N ASN A 217 -7.91 -1.30 10.59
CA ASN A 217 -8.81 -2.22 9.92
C ASN A 217 -9.72 -2.92 10.96
N GLU A 218 -11.01 -2.56 10.98
CA GLU A 218 -12.05 -3.24 11.77
C GLU A 218 -12.92 -4.19 10.93
N GLY A 219 -12.67 -4.28 9.63
CA GLY A 219 -13.32 -5.23 8.73
C GLY A 219 -12.73 -6.64 8.82
N GLN A 220 -13.28 -7.56 8.02
CA GLN A 220 -12.82 -8.95 7.93
C GLN A 220 -11.83 -9.22 6.80
N GLN A 221 -11.78 -8.35 5.79
CA GLN A 221 -10.85 -8.48 4.66
C GLN A 221 -9.63 -7.58 4.86
N PRO A 222 -8.48 -7.88 4.22
CA PRO A 222 -7.39 -6.94 4.12
C PRO A 222 -7.84 -5.63 3.47
N HIS A 223 -7.32 -4.52 3.98
CA HIS A 223 -7.55 -3.19 3.41
C HIS A 223 -6.28 -2.37 3.46
N PHE A 224 -6.15 -1.42 2.54
CA PHE A 224 -5.13 -0.38 2.57
C PHE A 224 -5.79 0.98 2.30
N LEU A 225 -5.03 2.05 2.52
CA LEU A 225 -5.42 3.40 2.17
C LEU A 225 -4.47 3.97 1.11
N VAL A 226 -5.04 4.41 0.00
CA VAL A 226 -4.44 5.45 -0.86
C VAL A 226 -5.12 6.77 -0.50
N LEU A 227 -4.31 7.74 -0.07
CA LEU A 227 -4.69 9.12 0.15
C LEU A 227 -4.04 9.98 -0.94
N ALA A 228 -4.84 10.66 -1.73
CA ALA A 228 -4.36 11.52 -2.82
C ALA A 228 -5.14 12.82 -2.88
N THR A 229 -4.52 13.90 -3.35
CA THR A 229 -5.29 15.12 -3.70
C THR A 229 -6.12 14.87 -4.94
N VAL A 230 -7.25 15.57 -5.04
CA VAL A 230 -8.08 15.64 -6.25
C VAL A 230 -8.54 17.09 -6.46
N PRO A 231 -8.90 17.49 -7.69
CA PRO A 231 -9.51 18.79 -7.93
C PRO A 231 -10.77 19.02 -7.08
N ASP A 232 -11.00 20.28 -6.72
CA ASP A 232 -12.23 20.64 -6.03
C ASP A 232 -13.47 20.31 -6.88
N GLY A 233 -14.44 19.68 -6.23
CA GLY A 233 -15.68 19.23 -6.88
C GLY A 233 -15.57 17.87 -7.59
N THR A 234 -14.42 17.18 -7.51
CA THR A 234 -14.31 15.78 -7.91
C THR A 234 -15.31 14.93 -7.14
N THR A 235 -16.07 14.10 -7.86
CA THR A 235 -17.02 13.17 -7.27
C THR A 235 -16.46 11.75 -7.22
N VAL A 236 -17.01 10.90 -6.36
CA VAL A 236 -16.71 9.46 -6.36
C VAL A 236 -16.96 8.84 -7.75
N ASP A 237 -18.04 9.24 -8.43
CA ASP A 237 -18.34 8.75 -9.78
C ASP A 237 -17.26 9.12 -10.80
N ASP A 238 -16.68 10.32 -10.71
CA ASP A 238 -15.55 10.71 -11.56
C ASP A 238 -14.35 9.77 -11.32
N VAL A 239 -14.02 9.50 -10.06
CA VAL A 239 -12.89 8.64 -9.72
C VAL A 239 -13.14 7.19 -10.12
N LEU A 240 -14.35 6.66 -9.94
CA LEU A 240 -14.73 5.33 -10.41
C LEU A 240 -14.65 5.22 -11.94
N GLN A 241 -15.19 6.20 -12.66
CA GLN A 241 -15.13 6.25 -14.12
C GLN A 241 -13.67 6.32 -14.60
N LEU A 242 -12.83 7.11 -13.94
CA LEU A 242 -11.41 7.18 -14.23
C LEU A 242 -10.71 5.84 -13.95
N SER A 243 -11.03 5.19 -12.83
CA SER A 243 -10.48 3.89 -12.44
C SER A 243 -10.82 2.78 -13.45
N MET A 244 -12.01 2.82 -14.05
CA MET A 244 -12.40 1.88 -15.12
C MET A 244 -11.47 1.93 -16.33
N THR A 245 -10.83 3.07 -16.60
CA THR A 245 -9.89 3.21 -17.73
C THR A 245 -8.61 2.39 -17.55
N PHE A 246 -8.27 1.99 -16.31
CA PHE A 246 -7.21 1.03 -16.05
C PHE A 246 -7.59 -0.40 -16.45
N MET A 247 -8.84 -0.79 -16.18
CA MET A 247 -9.34 -2.13 -16.45
C MET A 247 -9.62 -2.31 -17.94
N ASP A 248 -10.21 -1.29 -18.56
CA ASP A 248 -10.55 -1.24 -19.96
C ASP A 248 -10.05 0.08 -20.56
N PRO A 249 -8.93 0.07 -21.31
CA PRO A 249 -8.41 1.27 -21.97
C PRO A 249 -9.37 1.89 -23.00
N SER A 250 -10.45 1.19 -23.37
CA SER A 250 -11.51 1.72 -24.22
C SER A 250 -12.62 2.42 -23.45
N ALA A 251 -12.64 2.32 -22.11
CA ALA A 251 -13.55 3.07 -21.26
C ALA A 251 -13.32 4.58 -21.43
N THR A 252 -14.41 5.34 -21.37
CA THR A 252 -14.34 6.81 -21.51
C THR A 252 -13.99 7.42 -20.16
N PRO A 253 -12.91 8.22 -20.04
CA PRO A 253 -12.58 8.92 -18.80
C PRO A 253 -13.65 9.97 -18.45
N PRO A 254 -13.75 10.38 -17.18
CA PRO A 254 -14.62 11.49 -16.79
C PRO A 254 -14.18 12.80 -17.44
N PRO A 255 -15.10 13.75 -17.68
CA PRO A 255 -14.78 14.99 -18.40
C PRO A 255 -13.87 15.94 -17.63
N ASN A 256 -13.88 15.87 -16.29
CA ASN A 256 -13.25 16.87 -15.42
C ASN A 256 -12.16 16.30 -14.51
N LEU A 257 -11.84 15.01 -14.64
CA LEU A 257 -10.82 14.37 -13.82
C LEU A 257 -9.82 13.62 -14.72
N SER A 258 -8.65 14.24 -14.79
CA SER A 258 -7.37 13.65 -15.04
C SER A 258 -7.02 12.54 -14.06
N PHE A 259 -6.20 11.56 -14.43
CA PHE A 259 -5.20 11.22 -13.43
C PHE A 259 -4.46 12.55 -13.11
N GLU A 260 -4.14 13.44 -14.08
CA GLU A 260 -3.03 14.44 -14.11
C GLU A 260 -3.10 15.54 -13.08
N GLN A 261 -4.19 15.50 -12.36
CA GLN A 261 -4.66 16.45 -11.39
C GLN A 261 -4.74 15.82 -9.99
N MET A 262 -4.32 14.56 -9.86
CA MET A 262 -4.20 13.78 -8.64
C MET A 262 -2.74 13.71 -8.22
N GLN A 263 -2.49 13.81 -6.93
CA GLN A 263 -1.16 13.66 -6.36
C GLN A 263 -1.22 12.72 -5.15
N ASP A 264 -0.41 11.67 -5.17
CA ASP A 264 -0.23 10.79 -4.01
C ASP A 264 0.28 11.59 -2.80
N ILE A 265 -0.33 11.35 -1.65
CA ILE A 265 0.04 11.96 -0.36
C ILE A 265 0.55 10.90 0.60
N ALA A 266 -0.20 9.80 0.73
CA ALA A 266 0.21 8.67 1.53
C ALA A 266 -0.44 7.40 0.99
N ASN A 267 0.37 6.34 0.83
CA ASN A 267 -0.13 5.00 0.55
C ASN A 267 0.36 4.06 1.65
N THR A 268 -0.56 3.30 2.25
CA THR A 268 -0.21 2.24 3.19
C THR A 268 -0.11 0.91 2.46
N ALA A 269 0.62 -0.03 3.05
CA ALA A 269 0.50 -1.43 2.66
C ALA A 269 -0.76 -2.07 3.25
N ASP A 270 -1.05 -3.30 2.87
CA ASP A 270 -2.22 -4.06 3.31
C ASP A 270 -2.20 -4.33 4.82
N LEU A 271 -3.34 -4.09 5.46
CA LEU A 271 -3.57 -4.34 6.89
C LEU A 271 -4.59 -5.45 7.04
N SER A 272 -4.25 -6.51 7.79
CA SER A 272 -5.23 -7.53 8.19
C SER A 272 -6.26 -6.97 9.18
N ALA A 273 -7.35 -7.70 9.37
CA ALA A 273 -8.34 -7.42 10.40
C ALA A 273 -7.70 -7.21 11.78
N GLY A 274 -8.09 -6.15 12.47
CA GLY A 274 -7.61 -5.78 13.81
C GLY A 274 -6.25 -5.09 13.85
N ILE A 275 -5.61 -4.83 12.71
CA ILE A 275 -4.32 -4.15 12.65
C ILE A 275 -4.52 -2.64 12.56
N THR A 276 -3.69 -1.91 13.32
CA THR A 276 -3.58 -0.44 13.26
C THR A 276 -2.17 -0.05 12.84
N ASN A 277 -2.05 0.91 11.93
CA ASN A 277 -0.81 1.63 11.66
C ASN A 277 -1.01 3.12 11.96
N TRP A 278 0.06 3.82 12.35
CA TRP A 278 0.03 5.27 12.53
C TRP A 278 1.02 5.94 11.59
N PHE A 279 0.55 6.77 10.67
CA PHE A 279 1.42 7.50 9.75
C PHE A 279 1.17 9.00 9.85
N SER A 280 2.18 9.81 9.53
CA SER A 280 2.03 11.26 9.52
C SER A 280 1.74 11.76 8.11
N VAL A 281 0.90 12.78 8.01
CA VAL A 281 0.71 13.57 6.79
C VAL A 281 0.79 15.05 7.12
N ASP A 282 1.09 15.87 6.12
CA ASP A 282 0.98 17.33 6.19
C ASP A 282 0.07 17.77 5.04
N LEU A 283 -1.16 18.17 5.38
CA LEU A 283 -2.23 18.39 4.40
C LEU A 283 -2.42 19.89 4.14
N GLU A 284 -2.64 20.25 2.89
CA GLU A 284 -3.14 21.59 2.55
C GLU A 284 -4.68 21.58 2.56
N SER A 285 -5.28 22.77 2.61
CA SER A 285 -6.73 22.89 2.36
C SER A 285 -7.04 22.45 0.93
N GLY A 286 -8.08 21.62 0.75
CA GLY A 286 -8.42 21.06 -0.56
C GLY A 286 -9.25 19.78 -0.49
N SER A 287 -9.41 19.13 -1.64
CA SER A 287 -10.17 17.88 -1.78
C SER A 287 -9.24 16.67 -1.88
N TYR A 288 -9.58 15.60 -1.17
CA TYR A 288 -8.76 14.40 -1.03
C TYR A 288 -9.57 13.13 -1.30
N LEU A 289 -8.98 12.23 -2.09
CA LEU A 289 -9.47 10.89 -2.34
C LEU A 289 -8.94 9.94 -1.26
N LEU A 290 -9.82 9.11 -0.71
CA LEU A 290 -9.48 7.90 0.03
C LEU A 290 -9.97 6.70 -0.79
N VAL A 291 -9.11 5.74 -1.10
CA VAL A 291 -9.49 4.57 -1.92
C VAL A 291 -8.74 3.30 -1.53
N CYS A 292 -9.43 2.15 -1.62
CA CYS A 292 -8.86 0.82 -1.45
C CYS A 292 -9.21 -0.04 -2.67
N PHE A 293 -8.21 -0.75 -3.23
CA PHE A 293 -8.39 -1.63 -4.38
C PHE A 293 -8.11 -3.11 -4.08
N VAL A 294 -8.04 -3.51 -2.82
CA VAL A 294 -7.97 -4.94 -2.49
C VAL A 294 -9.13 -5.66 -3.19
N PRO A 295 -8.86 -6.74 -3.96
CA PRO A 295 -9.93 -7.51 -4.57
C PRO A 295 -10.78 -8.18 -3.50
N ASP A 296 -12.10 -8.08 -3.64
CA ASP A 296 -13.04 -8.76 -2.75
C ASP A 296 -12.85 -10.29 -2.79
N GLN A 297 -12.81 -10.92 -1.61
CA GLN A 297 -12.55 -12.35 -1.49
C GLN A 297 -13.58 -13.23 -2.22
N GLU A 298 -14.85 -12.81 -2.25
CA GLU A 298 -15.94 -13.61 -2.82
C GLU A 298 -16.08 -13.41 -4.33
N THR A 299 -15.94 -12.16 -4.79
CA THR A 299 -16.28 -11.74 -6.16
C THR A 299 -15.07 -11.40 -7.01
N GLY A 300 -13.92 -11.12 -6.40
CA GLY A 300 -12.72 -10.60 -7.07
C GLY A 300 -12.86 -9.15 -7.53
N ILE A 301 -13.99 -8.49 -7.26
CA ILE A 301 -14.22 -7.08 -7.62
C ILE A 301 -13.42 -6.20 -6.64
N PRO A 302 -12.65 -5.19 -7.09
CA PRO A 302 -11.94 -4.29 -6.19
C PRO A 302 -12.88 -3.57 -5.21
N HIS A 303 -12.49 -3.43 -3.94
CA HIS A 303 -13.34 -2.81 -2.90
C HIS A 303 -13.84 -1.41 -3.28
N ALA A 304 -13.02 -0.58 -3.96
CA ALA A 304 -13.45 0.71 -4.48
C ALA A 304 -14.73 0.61 -5.35
N MET A 305 -14.81 -0.41 -6.20
CA MET A 305 -15.96 -0.64 -7.10
C MET A 305 -17.18 -1.20 -6.34
N LEU A 306 -17.00 -1.62 -5.09
CA LEU A 306 -18.05 -2.04 -4.17
C LEU A 306 -18.41 -0.94 -3.15
N GLY A 307 -17.75 0.22 -3.20
CA GLY A 307 -18.07 1.39 -2.38
C GLY A 307 -16.94 1.89 -1.48
N MET A 308 -15.79 1.20 -1.42
CA MET A 308 -14.66 1.60 -0.57
C MET A 308 -13.83 2.73 -1.18
N ILE A 309 -14.48 3.86 -1.36
CA ILE A 309 -13.95 5.06 -1.98
C ILE A 309 -14.69 6.27 -1.41
N ASP A 310 -13.96 7.32 -1.07
CA ASP A 310 -14.54 8.56 -0.58
C ASP A 310 -13.76 9.78 -1.07
N VAL A 311 -14.43 10.92 -1.17
CA VAL A 311 -13.81 12.22 -1.44
C VAL A 311 -14.14 13.16 -0.29
N VAL A 312 -13.13 13.51 0.49
CA VAL A 312 -13.25 14.36 1.68
C VAL A 312 -12.65 15.74 1.44
N THR A 313 -13.10 16.72 2.20
CA THR A 313 -12.54 18.08 2.18
C THR A 313 -11.71 18.33 3.42
N VAL A 314 -10.50 18.84 3.21
CA VAL A 314 -9.67 19.45 4.25
C VAL A 314 -9.94 20.96 4.24
N PRO A 315 -10.37 21.56 5.36
CA PRO A 315 -10.75 22.96 5.43
C PRO A 315 -9.57 23.93 5.33
#